data_AF-A0A4V6AQ77-F1
#
_entry.id   AF-A0A4V6AQ77-F1
#
_cell.length_a   1.000
_cell.length_b   1.000
_cell.length_c   1.000
_cell.angle_alpha   90.00
_cell.angle_beta   90.00
_cell.angle_gamma   90.00
#
_symmetry.space_group_name_H-M   'P 1'
#
loop_
_entity.id
_entity.type
_entity.pdbx_description
1 polymer ?
#
loop_
_entity_poly.entity_id
_entity_poly.type
_entity_poly.pdbx_seq_one_letter_code
_entity_poly.pdbx_strand_id
1 'polypeptide(L)'
;MYSFPWGQEPLEELWSRGNTELLQTHKGVRSKLQCRDGRKSVPCVVSVTGNMDRGVMAFLSNSLQQVKKEHGKQKLQQRKVLKLHPVLAPVKVALDIGRGATMELRQVCEGLLQEFMEAKISAWPGYLKSLPTVEQLNAKYDEMGVLFTVVISENTLESGLIQVRSRDTTIKETMHISEIKNFLSRYISAADNI
;
A
#
# COMPACT_ATOMS: atom_id res chain seq x y z
N MET A 1 10.61 18.93 -5.81
CA MET A 1 11.31 18.77 -4.52
C MET A 1 10.30 18.33 -3.46
N TYR A 2 10.74 17.62 -2.43
CA TYR A 2 9.91 17.20 -1.30
C TYR A 2 10.49 17.71 0.02
N SER A 3 9.61 18.09 0.96
CA SER A 3 9.97 18.61 2.28
C SER A 3 10.09 17.49 3.30
N PHE A 4 11.32 17.01 3.54
CA PHE A 4 11.58 16.14 4.67
C PHE A 4 11.67 16.93 5.99
N PRO A 5 11.59 16.27 7.16
CA PRO A 5 11.74 16.93 8.45
C PRO A 5 13.08 17.67 8.65
N TRP A 6 14.11 17.27 7.91
CA TRP A 6 15.45 17.89 7.97
C TRP A 6 15.73 18.88 6.84
N GLY A 7 14.85 19.02 5.84
CA GLY A 7 15.04 19.95 4.73
C GLY A 7 14.39 19.53 3.42
N GLN A 8 14.58 20.36 2.39
CA GLN A 8 14.10 20.10 1.03
C GLN A 8 15.08 19.20 0.28
N GLU A 9 14.56 18.19 -0.42
CA GLU A 9 15.36 17.35 -1.29
C GLU A 9 14.73 17.21 -2.69
N PRO A 10 15.56 17.14 -3.76
CA PRO A 10 15.08 16.81 -5.09
C PRO A 10 14.67 15.34 -5.17
N LEU A 11 13.48 15.07 -5.71
CA LEU A 11 13.01 13.72 -6.01
C LEU A 11 13.11 13.38 -7.49
N GLU A 12 12.91 14.37 -8.36
CA GLU A 12 12.89 14.22 -9.79
C GLU A 12 13.54 15.45 -10.44
N GLU A 13 14.29 15.20 -11.50
CA GLU A 13 14.99 16.21 -12.29
C GLU A 13 14.54 16.13 -13.74
N LEU A 14 14.16 17.29 -14.30
CA LEU A 14 13.75 17.43 -15.69
C LEU A 14 14.75 18.32 -16.42
N TRP A 15 15.32 17.80 -17.49
CA TRP A 15 16.34 18.49 -18.29
C TRP A 15 15.98 18.47 -19.77
N SER A 16 16.00 19.64 -20.41
CA SER A 16 16.01 19.74 -21.87
C SER A 16 17.46 19.73 -22.35
N ARG A 17 17.93 18.60 -22.87
CA ARG A 17 19.32 18.35 -23.28
C ARG A 17 19.63 18.80 -24.70
N GLY A 18 18.63 19.26 -25.46
CA GLY A 18 18.82 19.64 -26.86
C GLY A 18 19.13 18.42 -27.73
N ASN A 19 19.91 18.59 -28.79
CA ASN A 19 20.27 17.51 -29.71
C ASN A 19 21.77 17.19 -29.73
N THR A 20 22.58 17.85 -28.90
CA THR A 20 24.05 17.76 -28.91
C THR A 20 24.54 16.36 -28.56
N GLU A 21 24.03 15.77 -27.48
CA GLU A 21 24.40 14.41 -27.05
C GLU A 21 24.05 13.37 -28.14
N LEU A 22 22.84 13.50 -28.70
CA LEU A 22 22.34 12.63 -29.77
C LEU A 22 23.24 12.70 -31.02
N LEU A 23 23.68 13.90 -31.41
CA LEU A 23 24.61 14.10 -32.53
C LEU A 23 25.99 13.50 -32.25
N GLN A 24 26.49 13.60 -31.01
CA GLN A 24 27.75 12.99 -30.61
C GLN A 24 27.68 11.45 -30.65
N THR A 25 26.62 10.85 -30.10
CA THR A 25 26.43 9.38 -30.09
C THR A 25 26.42 8.79 -31.50
N HIS A 26 25.85 9.50 -32.46
CA HIS A 26 25.79 9.06 -33.86
C HIS A 26 26.92 9.61 -34.74
N LYS A 27 28.04 10.08 -34.15
CA LYS A 27 29.22 10.59 -34.88
C LYS A 27 28.86 11.66 -35.92
N GLY A 28 27.85 12.48 -35.66
CA GLY A 28 27.36 13.52 -36.56
C GLY A 28 26.52 13.04 -37.76
N VAL A 29 26.17 11.75 -37.86
CA VAL A 29 25.34 11.24 -38.96
C VAL A 29 23.88 11.65 -38.79
N ARG A 30 23.49 12.74 -39.43
CA ARG A 30 22.14 13.33 -39.33
C ARG A 30 21.07 12.56 -40.12
N SER A 31 21.43 11.85 -41.18
CA SER A 31 20.47 11.15 -42.05
C SER A 31 19.68 10.07 -41.32
N LYS A 32 20.27 9.44 -40.30
CA LYS A 32 19.62 8.42 -39.46
C LYS A 32 18.77 9.00 -38.32
N LEU A 33 18.91 10.30 -38.03
CA LEU A 33 18.33 10.98 -36.87
C LEU A 33 17.18 11.93 -37.23
N GLN A 34 16.79 12.00 -38.50
CA GLN A 34 15.73 12.90 -38.95
C GLN A 34 14.37 12.38 -38.52
N CYS A 35 13.54 13.28 -37.98
CA CYS A 35 12.14 13.01 -37.69
C CYS A 35 11.35 12.76 -38.98
N ARG A 36 10.30 11.93 -38.88
CA ARG A 36 9.37 11.62 -39.99
C ARG A 36 8.19 12.58 -40.09
N ASP A 37 8.21 13.66 -39.31
CA ASP A 37 7.18 14.68 -39.15
C ASP A 37 7.16 15.71 -40.30
N GLY A 38 7.77 15.39 -41.44
CA GLY A 38 7.87 16.29 -42.60
C GLY A 38 8.96 17.37 -42.46
N ARG A 39 9.61 17.51 -41.29
CA ARG A 39 10.73 18.44 -41.07
C ARG A 39 12.03 17.63 -40.95
N LYS A 40 13.03 17.97 -41.76
CA LYS A 40 14.38 17.36 -41.70
C LYS A 40 15.19 17.91 -40.50
N SER A 41 14.63 17.90 -39.31
CA SER A 41 15.29 18.31 -38.06
C SER A 41 15.69 17.11 -37.21
N VAL A 42 16.75 17.29 -36.41
CA VAL A 42 17.17 16.33 -35.38
C VAL A 42 16.34 16.58 -34.13
N PRO A 43 15.75 15.54 -33.49
CA PRO A 43 14.89 15.71 -32.33
C PRO A 43 15.65 16.30 -31.13
N CYS A 44 14.91 17.03 -30.30
CA CYS A 44 15.39 17.44 -28.98
C CYS A 44 15.23 16.28 -27.99
N VAL A 45 16.23 16.08 -27.15
CA VAL A 45 16.23 15.10 -26.06
C VAL A 45 15.75 15.79 -24.79
N VAL A 46 14.68 15.25 -24.21
CA VAL A 46 14.23 15.59 -22.86
C VAL A 46 14.57 14.41 -21.95
N SER A 47 15.29 14.67 -20.87
CA SER A 47 15.66 13.68 -19.87
C SER A 47 14.85 13.93 -18.60
N VAL A 48 14.22 12.88 -18.09
CA VAL A 48 13.50 12.88 -16.81
C VAL A 48 14.11 11.80 -15.95
N THR A 49 14.67 12.19 -14.80
CA THR A 49 15.35 11.28 -13.88
C THR A 49 14.70 11.39 -12.50
N GLY A 50 14.09 10.29 -12.04
CA GLY A 50 13.47 10.21 -10.71
C GLY A 50 14.27 9.30 -9.78
N ASN A 51 14.47 9.72 -8.53
CA ASN A 51 15.02 8.89 -7.48
C ASN A 51 13.89 8.15 -6.74
N MET A 52 13.69 6.88 -7.09
CA MET A 52 12.61 6.07 -6.53
C MET A 52 12.80 5.79 -5.05
N ASP A 53 14.02 5.57 -4.56
CA ASP A 53 14.29 5.30 -3.14
C ASP A 53 13.91 6.50 -2.27
N ARG A 54 14.31 7.71 -2.69
CA ARG A 54 13.89 8.96 -2.02
C ARG A 54 12.39 9.18 -2.15
N GLY A 55 11.79 8.80 -3.27
CA GLY A 55 10.34 8.82 -3.45
C GLY A 55 9.63 7.95 -2.41
N VAL A 56 10.10 6.71 -2.19
CA VAL A 56 9.56 5.80 -1.16
C VAL A 56 9.73 6.40 0.23
N MET A 57 10.91 6.96 0.56
CA MET A 57 11.12 7.64 1.84
C MET A 57 10.18 8.83 2.02
N ALA A 58 9.92 9.61 0.97
CA ALA A 58 8.98 10.72 1.00
C ALA A 58 7.55 10.22 1.29
N PHE A 59 7.10 9.15 0.63
CA PHE A 59 5.80 8.55 0.92
C PHE A 59 5.69 8.03 2.36
N LEU A 60 6.72 7.35 2.85
CA LEU A 60 6.76 6.86 4.23
C LEU A 60 6.71 8.03 5.23
N SER A 61 7.54 9.05 5.03
CA SER A 61 7.56 10.26 5.86
C SER A 61 6.22 10.99 5.85
N ASN A 62 5.57 11.11 4.70
CA ASN A 62 4.26 11.76 4.57
C ASN A 62 3.14 10.96 5.25
N SER A 63 3.23 9.63 5.18
CA SER A 63 2.20 8.72 5.70
C SER A 63 2.22 8.55 7.22
N LEU A 64 3.36 8.82 7.87
CA LEU A 64 3.54 8.58 9.30
C LEU A 64 2.71 9.58 10.12
N GLN A 65 1.69 9.08 10.82
CA GLN A 65 0.87 9.87 11.72
C GLN A 65 0.96 9.35 13.15
N GLN A 66 1.04 10.28 14.10
CA GLN A 66 0.91 10.00 15.53
C GLN A 66 -0.45 10.49 16.01
N VAL A 67 -1.40 9.56 16.12
CA VAL A 67 -2.77 9.87 16.55
C VAL A 67 -2.84 9.71 18.07
N LYS A 68 -3.10 10.80 18.78
CA LYS A 68 -3.41 10.77 20.21
C LYS A 68 -4.91 10.45 20.36
N LYS A 69 -5.26 9.38 21.06
CA LYS A 69 -6.64 9.14 21.50
C LYS A 69 -6.75 9.56 22.97
N GLU A 70 -7.65 10.50 23.25
CA GLU A 70 -8.08 10.79 24.62
C GLU A 70 -9.18 9.79 25.01
N HIS A 71 -8.82 8.80 25.83
CA HIS A 71 -9.78 7.87 26.40
C HIS A 71 -9.98 8.19 27.88
N GLY A 72 -10.97 9.03 28.19
CA GLY A 72 -11.34 9.37 29.57
C GLY A 72 -10.17 9.85 30.45
N LYS A 73 -10.41 9.96 31.76
CA LYS A 73 -9.54 10.69 32.70
C LYS A 73 -8.10 10.18 32.90
N GLN A 74 -7.61 9.08 32.29
CA GLN A 74 -6.33 8.51 32.76
C GLN A 74 -5.33 7.91 31.76
N LYS A 75 -5.57 7.74 30.45
CA LYS A 75 -4.51 7.29 29.53
C LYS A 75 -4.60 7.92 28.14
N LEU A 76 -3.67 8.83 27.84
CA LEU A 76 -3.31 9.21 26.47
C LEU A 76 -2.65 8.00 25.79
N GLN A 77 -3.41 7.24 25.00
CA GLN A 77 -2.80 6.25 24.12
C GLN A 77 -2.36 6.94 22.83
N GLN A 78 -1.05 6.90 22.58
CA GLN A 78 -0.44 7.37 21.35
C GLN A 78 -0.36 6.20 20.37
N ARG A 79 -1.10 6.31 19.26
CA ARG A 79 -1.11 5.33 18.17
C ARG A 79 -0.22 5.85 17.04
N LYS A 80 0.74 5.06 16.60
CA LYS A 80 1.49 5.29 15.37
C LYS A 80 0.79 4.55 14.23
N VAL A 81 0.64 5.20 13.09
CA VAL A 81 0.01 4.60 11.91
C VAL A 81 0.70 5.11 10.65
N LEU A 82 0.98 4.20 9.70
CA LEU A 82 1.41 4.56 8.35
C LEU A 82 0.18 4.63 7.44
N LYS A 83 -0.32 5.83 7.21
CA LYS A 83 -1.46 6.06 6.29
C LYS A 83 -1.00 6.13 4.84
N LEU A 84 -0.41 5.04 4.36
CA LEU A 84 -0.04 4.91 2.95
C LEU A 84 -1.31 4.91 2.09
N HIS A 85 -1.23 5.50 0.91
CA HIS A 85 -2.30 5.43 -0.08
C HIS A 85 -2.65 3.95 -0.37
N PRO A 86 -3.93 3.57 -0.57
CA PRO A 86 -4.30 2.17 -0.77
C PRO A 86 -3.54 1.46 -1.89
N VAL A 87 -3.18 2.18 -2.96
CA VAL A 87 -2.35 1.65 -4.06
C VAL A 87 -0.92 1.34 -3.60
N LEU A 88 -0.32 2.20 -2.79
CA LEU A 88 1.06 2.11 -2.33
C LEU A 88 1.26 1.18 -1.13
N ALA A 89 0.20 0.88 -0.37
CA ALA A 89 0.30 0.02 0.81
C ALA A 89 0.83 -1.39 0.42
N PRO A 90 1.92 -1.88 1.03
CA PRO A 90 2.54 -3.15 0.60
C PRO A 90 1.69 -4.37 0.96
N VAL A 91 0.96 -4.27 2.08
CA VAL A 91 0.00 -5.28 2.55
C VAL A 91 -1.38 -4.63 2.55
N LYS A 92 -2.33 -5.23 1.84
CA LYS A 92 -3.70 -4.72 1.74
C LYS A 92 -4.55 -5.22 2.89
N VAL A 93 -4.42 -6.50 3.23
CA VAL A 93 -5.22 -7.14 4.27
C VAL A 93 -4.37 -8.02 5.18
N ALA A 94 -4.67 -8.07 6.48
CA ALA A 94 -4.14 -9.07 7.41
C ALA A 94 -5.24 -10.04 7.83
N LEU A 95 -4.92 -11.33 7.87
CA LEU A 95 -5.81 -12.40 8.31
C LEU A 95 -5.37 -12.94 9.66
N ASP A 96 -6.24 -12.87 10.66
CA ASP A 96 -6.01 -13.40 12.00
C ASP A 96 -7.14 -14.30 12.47
N ILE A 97 -6.81 -15.18 13.40
CA ILE A 97 -7.78 -15.98 14.12
C ILE A 97 -8.06 -15.32 15.47
N GLY A 98 -9.34 -15.26 15.83
CA GLY A 98 -9.81 -14.81 17.13
C GLY A 98 -9.49 -15.80 18.26
N ARG A 99 -10.34 -15.83 19.28
CA ARG A 99 -10.23 -16.85 20.35
C ARG A 99 -10.63 -18.22 19.79
N GLY A 100 -10.00 -19.27 20.33
CA GLY A 100 -10.32 -20.66 19.97
C GLY A 100 -9.64 -21.12 18.69
N ALA A 101 -8.30 -20.98 18.57
CA ALA A 101 -7.55 -21.32 17.35
C ALA A 101 -7.59 -22.82 16.99
N THR A 102 -8.70 -23.27 16.42
CA THR A 102 -8.90 -24.64 15.93
C THR A 102 -8.25 -24.83 14.56
N MET A 103 -8.07 -26.10 14.17
CA MET A 103 -7.57 -26.46 12.84
C MET A 103 -8.53 -26.00 11.72
N GLU A 104 -9.83 -26.01 11.98
CA GLU A 104 -10.87 -25.58 11.05
C GLU A 104 -10.74 -24.09 10.70
N LEU A 105 -10.52 -23.22 11.70
CA LEU A 105 -10.31 -21.79 11.46
C LEU A 105 -9.05 -21.53 10.62
N ARG A 106 -8.00 -22.33 10.80
CA ARG A 106 -6.78 -22.23 9.98
C ARG A 106 -7.05 -22.61 8.53
N GLN A 107 -7.84 -23.66 8.28
CA GLN A 107 -8.22 -24.04 6.92
C GLN A 107 -9.03 -22.93 6.23
N VAL A 108 -9.93 -22.27 6.97
CA VAL A 108 -10.66 -21.09 6.45
C VAL A 108 -9.71 -19.94 6.12
N CYS A 109 -8.75 -19.63 6.99
CA CYS A 109 -7.74 -18.61 6.71
C CYS A 109 -6.89 -18.95 5.48
N GLU A 110 -6.48 -20.20 5.31
CA GLU A 110 -5.70 -20.67 4.16
C GLU A 110 -6.49 -20.53 2.86
N GLY A 111 -7.77 -20.91 2.87
CA GLY A 111 -8.67 -20.71 1.72
C GLY A 111 -8.79 -19.25 1.33
N LEU A 112 -9.03 -18.35 2.30
CA LEU A 112 -9.09 -16.91 2.04
C LEU A 112 -7.75 -16.34 1.55
N LEU A 113 -6.63 -16.79 2.11
CA LEU A 113 -5.31 -16.35 1.69
C LEU A 113 -5.09 -16.70 0.20
N GLN A 114 -5.46 -17.91 -0.20
CA GLN A 114 -5.40 -18.37 -1.59
C GLN A 114 -6.31 -17.51 -2.50
N GLU A 115 -7.56 -17.27 -2.09
CA GLU A 115 -8.48 -16.43 -2.85
C GLU A 115 -7.96 -14.99 -3.05
N PHE A 116 -7.33 -14.42 -2.02
CA PHE A 116 -6.70 -13.10 -2.09
C PHE A 116 -5.49 -13.09 -3.01
N MET A 117 -4.64 -14.12 -2.96
CA MET A 117 -3.52 -14.25 -3.89
C MET A 117 -3.97 -14.32 -5.34
N GLU A 118 -5.01 -15.11 -5.63
CA GLU A 118 -5.61 -15.20 -6.98
C GLU A 118 -6.19 -13.86 -7.45
N ALA A 119 -6.76 -13.08 -6.52
CA ALA A 119 -7.25 -11.74 -6.77
C ALA A 119 -6.14 -10.67 -6.83
N LYS A 120 -4.86 -11.05 -6.69
CA LYS A 120 -3.70 -10.14 -6.60
C LYS A 120 -3.79 -9.14 -5.44
N ILE A 121 -4.43 -9.54 -4.36
CA ILE A 121 -4.53 -8.77 -3.11
C ILE A 121 -3.42 -9.26 -2.17
N SER A 122 -2.44 -8.41 -1.88
CA SER A 122 -1.38 -8.73 -0.93
C SER A 122 -1.95 -8.92 0.49
N ALA A 123 -1.94 -10.17 0.96
CA ALA A 123 -2.49 -10.56 2.25
C ALA A 123 -1.38 -11.02 3.21
N TRP A 124 -1.51 -10.67 4.48
CA TRP A 124 -0.58 -11.07 5.54
C TRP A 124 -1.17 -12.22 6.38
N PRO A 125 -0.49 -13.38 6.48
CA PRO A 125 -0.96 -14.53 7.24
C PRO A 125 -0.66 -14.37 8.74
N GLY A 126 -1.38 -13.46 9.40
CA GLY A 126 -1.23 -13.16 10.83
C GLY A 126 -1.50 -14.39 11.72
N TYR A 127 -2.46 -15.22 11.32
CA TYR A 127 -2.85 -16.46 11.99
C TYR A 127 -1.73 -17.51 12.17
N LEU A 128 -0.62 -17.42 11.42
CA LEU A 128 0.53 -18.32 11.56
C LEU A 128 1.46 -17.94 12.73
N LYS A 129 1.35 -16.72 13.25
CA LYS A 129 2.18 -16.26 14.37
C LYS A 129 1.48 -16.55 15.68
N SER A 130 2.21 -17.03 16.69
CA SER A 130 1.68 -17.16 18.05
C SER A 130 1.40 -15.77 18.62
N LEU A 131 0.16 -15.52 19.05
CA LEU A 131 -0.38 -14.17 19.15
C LEU A 131 -0.31 -13.55 20.56
N PRO A 132 0.09 -12.26 20.64
CA PRO A 132 -0.39 -11.28 21.63
C PRO A 132 -1.92 -11.02 21.49
N THR A 133 -2.51 -10.08 22.24
CA THR A 133 -3.96 -9.77 22.11
C THR A 133 -4.32 -9.10 20.78
N VAL A 134 -5.60 -9.15 20.38
CA VAL A 134 -6.10 -8.53 19.13
C VAL A 134 -5.79 -7.03 19.06
N GLU A 135 -5.77 -6.33 20.20
CA GLU A 135 -5.42 -4.91 20.29
C GLU A 135 -3.95 -4.66 19.91
N GLN A 136 -3.04 -5.54 20.35
CA GLN A 136 -1.61 -5.46 20.05
C GLN A 136 -1.35 -5.72 18.56
N LEU A 137 -2.11 -6.64 17.95
CA LEU A 137 -2.06 -6.87 16.51
C LEU A 137 -2.56 -5.68 15.71
N ASN A 138 -3.69 -5.10 16.09
CA ASN A 138 -4.21 -3.91 15.43
C ASN A 138 -3.19 -2.76 15.44
N ALA A 139 -2.53 -2.52 16.58
CA ALA A 139 -1.46 -1.52 16.67
C ALA A 139 -0.31 -1.82 15.72
N LYS A 140 0.14 -3.08 15.65
CA LYS A 140 1.19 -3.50 14.72
C LYS A 140 0.80 -3.33 13.26
N TYR A 141 -0.42 -3.69 12.88
CA TYR A 141 -0.90 -3.55 11.51
C TYR A 141 -1.08 -2.10 11.10
N ASP A 142 -1.46 -1.24 12.05
CA ASP A 142 -1.50 0.20 11.84
C ASP A 142 -0.09 0.76 11.56
N GLU A 143 0.92 0.32 12.33
CA GLU A 143 2.33 0.67 12.12
C GLU A 143 2.90 0.11 10.80
N MET A 144 2.40 -1.04 10.34
CA MET A 144 2.75 -1.62 9.04
C MET A 144 1.99 -0.98 7.87
N GLY A 145 0.97 -0.15 8.14
CA GLY A 145 0.14 0.50 7.14
C GLY A 145 -0.85 -0.41 6.42
N VAL A 146 -1.16 -1.58 6.99
CA VAL A 146 -2.14 -2.54 6.45
C VAL A 146 -3.52 -1.87 6.38
N LEU A 147 -4.23 -1.98 5.24
CA LEU A 147 -5.52 -1.28 5.06
C LEU A 147 -6.65 -1.89 5.89
N PHE A 148 -6.76 -3.22 5.87
CA PHE A 148 -7.81 -3.95 6.55
C PHE A 148 -7.27 -5.10 7.40
N THR A 149 -7.87 -5.32 8.56
CA THR A 149 -7.60 -6.50 9.40
C THR A 149 -8.87 -7.33 9.47
N VAL A 150 -8.79 -8.60 9.09
CA VAL A 150 -9.88 -9.56 9.13
C VAL A 150 -9.63 -10.55 10.25
N VAL A 151 -10.62 -10.69 11.14
CA VAL A 151 -10.59 -11.64 12.25
C VAL A 151 -11.64 -12.71 12.00
N ILE A 152 -11.19 -13.96 11.95
CA ILE A 152 -12.02 -15.15 11.80
C ILE A 152 -12.20 -15.79 13.19
N SER A 153 -13.43 -16.08 13.58
CA SER A 153 -13.75 -16.70 14.86
C SER A 153 -14.61 -17.94 14.67
N GLU A 154 -14.89 -18.66 15.74
CA GLU A 154 -15.80 -19.83 15.70
C GLU A 154 -17.17 -19.47 15.12
N ASN A 155 -17.69 -18.27 15.40
CA ASN A 155 -18.94 -17.79 14.81
C ASN A 155 -18.89 -17.71 13.26
N THR A 156 -17.70 -17.56 12.66
CA THR A 156 -17.54 -17.63 11.21
C THR A 156 -17.85 -19.02 10.66
N LEU A 157 -17.54 -20.09 11.42
CA LEU A 157 -17.83 -21.46 10.99
C LEU A 157 -19.35 -21.74 10.95
N GLU A 158 -20.10 -21.13 11.87
CA GLU A 158 -21.55 -21.30 11.97
C GLU A 158 -22.33 -20.38 11.02
N SER A 159 -21.93 -19.11 10.93
CA SER A 159 -22.72 -18.05 10.26
C SER A 159 -22.07 -17.48 9.00
N GLY A 160 -20.82 -17.83 8.70
CA GLY A 160 -20.04 -17.23 7.61
C GLY A 160 -19.66 -15.77 7.84
N LEU A 161 -19.92 -15.20 9.02
CA LEU A 161 -19.65 -13.80 9.34
C LEU A 161 -18.22 -13.61 9.87
N ILE A 162 -17.52 -12.62 9.31
CA ILE A 162 -16.16 -12.21 9.72
C ILE A 162 -16.17 -10.75 10.21
N GLN A 163 -15.21 -10.41 11.07
CA GLN A 163 -14.99 -9.04 11.49
C GLN A 163 -13.89 -8.39 10.66
N VAL A 164 -14.17 -7.21 10.11
CA VAL A 164 -13.25 -6.44 9.27
C VAL A 164 -13.03 -5.09 9.90
N ARG A 165 -11.78 -4.73 10.16
CA ARG A 165 -11.39 -3.43 10.71
C ARG A 165 -10.66 -2.60 9.68
N SER A 166 -11.06 -1.34 9.50
CA SER A 166 -10.34 -0.37 8.67
C SER A 166 -9.22 0.32 9.45
N ARG A 167 -8.05 0.49 8.82
CA ARG A 167 -6.92 1.27 9.34
C ARG A 167 -7.28 2.73 9.59
N ASP A 168 -7.99 3.34 8.65
CA ASP A 168 -8.18 4.78 8.61
C ASP A 168 -9.22 5.24 9.63
N THR A 169 -10.34 4.51 9.74
CA THR A 169 -11.43 4.83 10.67
C THR A 169 -11.32 4.11 12.02
N THR A 170 -10.57 3.00 12.08
CA THR A 170 -10.52 2.07 13.23
C THR A 170 -11.85 1.39 13.57
N ILE A 171 -12.87 1.57 12.73
CA ILE A 171 -14.20 0.96 12.89
C ILE A 171 -14.10 -0.52 12.52
N LYS A 172 -14.85 -1.34 13.28
CA LYS A 172 -15.04 -2.77 13.03
C LYS A 172 -16.43 -2.97 12.43
N GLU A 173 -16.48 -3.64 11.30
CA GLU A 173 -17.71 -4.00 10.60
C GLU A 173 -17.79 -5.53 10.52
N THR A 174 -19.01 -6.05 10.46
CA THR A 174 -19.25 -7.48 10.26
C THR A 174 -19.78 -7.69 8.86
N MET A 175 -19.18 -8.59 8.10
CA MET A 175 -19.64 -8.93 6.75
C MET A 175 -19.50 -10.42 6.49
N HIS A 176 -20.16 -10.91 5.44
CA HIS A 176 -20.06 -12.31 5.08
C HIS A 176 -18.73 -12.60 4.38
N ILE A 177 -18.14 -13.76 4.66
CA ILE A 177 -16.84 -14.19 4.14
C ILE A 177 -16.79 -14.20 2.61
N SER A 178 -17.91 -14.44 1.93
CA SER A 178 -17.95 -14.41 0.46
C SER A 178 -17.87 -13.00 -0.14
N GLU A 179 -18.13 -11.96 0.64
CA GLU A 179 -18.18 -10.57 0.16
C GLU A 179 -16.83 -9.87 0.25
N ILE A 180 -15.95 -10.31 1.16
CA ILE A 180 -14.69 -9.62 1.48
C ILE A 180 -13.78 -9.44 0.28
N LYS A 181 -13.66 -10.47 -0.58
CA LYS A 181 -12.84 -10.41 -1.79
C LYS A 181 -13.31 -9.28 -2.70
N ASN A 182 -14.61 -9.24 -3.00
CA ASN A 182 -15.19 -8.23 -3.88
C ASN A 182 -15.10 -6.84 -3.25
N PHE A 183 -15.31 -6.73 -1.95
CA PHE A 183 -15.15 -5.48 -1.20
C PHE A 183 -13.73 -4.93 -1.34
N LEU A 184 -12.70 -5.75 -1.06
CA LEU A 184 -11.30 -5.33 -1.16
C LEU A 184 -10.90 -4.97 -2.58
N SER A 185 -11.29 -5.77 -3.58
CA SER A 185 -11.00 -5.48 -4.99
C SER A 185 -11.62 -4.16 -5.44
N ARG A 186 -12.88 -3.88 -5.07
CA ARG A 186 -13.55 -2.60 -5.37
C ARG A 186 -12.88 -1.44 -4.67
N TYR A 187 -12.52 -1.59 -3.39
CA TYR A 187 -11.85 -0.54 -2.62
C TYR A 187 -10.51 -0.15 -3.25
N ILE A 188 -9.69 -1.14 -3.62
CA ILE A 188 -8.39 -0.90 -4.25
C ILE A 188 -8.56 -0.28 -5.64
N SER A 189 -9.50 -0.77 -6.44
CA SER A 189 -9.76 -0.24 -7.79
C SER A 189 -10.30 1.20 -7.74
N ALA A 190 -11.18 1.51 -6.79
CA ALA A 190 -11.68 2.87 -6.60
C ALA A 190 -10.56 3.83 -6.21
N ALA A 191 -9.63 3.40 -5.36
CA ALA A 191 -8.47 4.19 -4.97
C ALA A 191 -7.47 4.39 -6.13
N ASP A 192 -7.41 3.52 -7.12
CA ASP A 192 -6.53 3.69 -8.29
C ASP A 192 -7.04 4.79 -9.25
N ASN A 193 -8.33 5.12 -9.18
CA ASN A 193 -8.97 6.12 -10.02
C ASN A 193 -8.95 7.55 -9.42
N ILE A 194 -8.35 7.73 -8.25
CA ILE A 194 -8.27 9.00 -7.50
C ILE A 194 -6.80 9.42 -7.39
#